data_AF-A0A4Q3CVL7-F1
#
_entry.id   AF-A0A4Q3CVL7-F1
#
_cell.length_a   1.000
_cell.length_b   1.000
_cell.length_c   1.000
_cell.angle_alpha   90.00
_cell.angle_beta   90.00
_cell.angle_gamma   90.00
#
_symmetry.space_group_name_H-M   'P 1'
#
loop_
_entity.id
_entity.type
_entity.pdbx_description
1 polymer ?
#
loop_
_entity_poly.entity_id
_entity_poly.type
_entity_poly.pdbx_seq_one_letter_code
_entity_poly.pdbx_strand_id
1 'polypeptide(L)'
;LTDVHMQSVVGAAKGFSRCLHHAQSLDSPPDLLINGGDAIMEAHGRNRGSVARQWSLYREVLQLDNSLPVLSCVGNHDIWCREETAAALADGRKWAMDELALTRPYYSLDRNGWHLIMLDSVQANADGSWYTAHLDEAQYEWLAADLKATPANVPVLVVTHIPILAACVFFDGKRYEGQTWNVPGRWMHADARRLVDLFDKHRNVKACLSGHIHLTDRVDYNGVSYYCNGAVSGAWWFGAYQ
;
A
#
# COMPACT_ATOMS: atom_id res chain seq x y z
N LEU A 1 3.03 1.72 8.58
CA LEU A 1 4.11 0.75 8.29
C LEU A 1 3.83 0.17 6.91
N THR A 2 4.83 -0.01 6.05
CA THR A 2 4.63 -0.52 4.69
C THR A 2 5.84 -1.32 4.25
N ASP A 3 5.67 -2.18 3.24
CA ASP A 3 6.77 -2.90 2.59
C ASP A 3 7.59 -3.69 3.61
N VAL A 4 6.86 -4.45 4.44
CA VAL A 4 7.44 -5.38 5.43
C VAL A 4 8.17 -6.48 4.70
N HIS A 5 7.69 -6.91 3.53
CA HIS A 5 8.33 -7.93 2.72
C HIS A 5 8.76 -9.15 3.53
N MET A 6 7.83 -9.71 4.31
CA MET A 6 8.11 -10.85 5.16
C MET A 6 8.62 -12.04 4.33
N GLN A 7 9.78 -12.58 4.69
CA GLN A 7 10.35 -13.78 4.08
C GLN A 7 10.98 -14.71 5.12
N SER A 8 11.17 -15.97 4.77
CA SER A 8 11.72 -17.02 5.65
C SER A 8 13.22 -16.88 5.98
N VAL A 9 13.80 -15.69 5.81
CA VAL A 9 15.16 -15.39 6.27
C VAL A 9 15.11 -14.98 7.73
N VAL A 10 16.10 -15.41 8.53
CA VAL A 10 16.14 -15.21 9.98
C VAL A 10 16.00 -13.72 10.38
N GLY A 11 16.48 -12.80 9.54
CA GLY A 11 16.43 -11.36 9.80
C GLY A 11 15.04 -10.73 9.72
N ALA A 12 14.14 -11.27 8.90
CA ALA A 12 12.87 -10.60 8.58
C ALA A 12 11.91 -10.56 9.76
N ALA A 13 11.59 -11.72 10.33
CA ALA A 13 10.71 -11.82 11.49
C ALA A 13 11.23 -11.01 12.68
N LYS A 14 12.54 -11.14 12.97
CA LYS A 14 13.17 -10.41 14.07
C LYS A 14 13.17 -8.89 13.84
N GLY A 15 13.41 -8.46 12.60
CA GLY A 15 13.37 -7.04 12.22
C GLY A 15 11.96 -6.47 12.34
N PHE A 16 10.95 -7.21 11.90
CA PHE A 16 9.56 -6.79 12.02
C PHE A 16 9.09 -6.74 13.48
N SER A 17 9.38 -7.76 14.29
CA SER A 17 9.13 -7.75 15.75
C SER A 17 9.77 -6.52 16.42
N ARG A 18 11.03 -6.20 16.09
CA ARG A 18 11.69 -4.97 16.59
C ARG A 18 10.97 -3.69 16.16
N CYS A 19 10.49 -3.62 14.92
CA CYS A 19 9.72 -2.48 14.42
C CYS A 19 8.41 -2.31 15.21
N LEU A 20 7.67 -3.40 15.42
CA LEU A 20 6.41 -3.41 16.19
C LEU A 20 6.64 -3.01 17.65
N HIS A 21 7.65 -3.58 18.30
CA HIS A 21 8.02 -3.20 19.67
C HIS A 21 8.42 -1.73 19.77
N HIS A 22 9.19 -1.22 18.81
CA HIS A 22 9.57 0.19 18.78
C HIS A 22 8.36 1.11 18.65
N ALA A 23 7.43 0.81 17.74
CA ALA A 23 6.22 1.61 17.55
C ALA A 23 5.36 1.64 18.84
N GLN A 24 5.22 0.50 19.50
CA GLN A 24 4.45 0.38 20.76
C GLN A 24 5.18 0.98 21.98
N SER A 25 6.50 1.20 21.90
CA SER A 25 7.31 1.77 22.98
C SER A 25 7.58 3.27 22.83
N LEU A 26 6.97 3.95 21.85
CA LEU A 26 7.09 5.40 21.71
C LEU A 26 6.46 6.09 22.94
N ASP A 27 6.96 7.28 23.31
CA ASP A 27 6.43 8.08 24.43
C ASP A 27 4.92 8.35 24.27
N SER A 28 4.47 8.49 23.03
CA SER A 28 3.07 8.51 22.62
C SER A 28 2.83 7.38 21.63
N PRO A 29 2.52 6.16 22.10
CA PRO A 29 2.33 5.02 21.21
C PRO A 29 1.09 5.22 20.33
N PRO A 30 1.09 4.73 19.08
CA PRO A 30 -0.07 4.82 18.22
C PRO A 30 -1.19 3.90 18.75
N ASP A 31 -2.44 4.27 18.49
CA ASP A 31 -3.61 3.44 18.84
C ASP A 31 -4.03 2.51 17.70
N LEU A 32 -3.37 2.60 16.55
CA LEU A 32 -3.63 1.88 15.32
C LEU A 32 -2.34 1.70 14.51
N LEU A 33 -2.15 0.52 13.94
CA LEU A 33 -1.18 0.30 12.86
C LEU A 33 -1.91 0.22 11.52
N ILE A 34 -1.33 0.87 10.50
CA ILE A 34 -1.75 0.70 9.11
C ILE A 34 -0.61 -0.04 8.40
N ASN A 35 -0.92 -1.21 7.85
CA ASN A 35 -0.11 -1.89 6.85
C ASN A 35 -0.44 -1.30 5.47
N GLY A 36 0.51 -0.57 4.89
CA GLY A 36 0.39 0.08 3.58
C GLY A 36 0.51 -0.85 2.38
N GLY A 37 0.58 -2.17 2.58
CA GLY A 37 0.76 -3.17 1.53
C GLY A 37 2.17 -3.75 1.50
N ASP A 38 2.33 -4.80 0.70
CA ASP A 38 3.56 -5.59 0.59
C ASP A 38 3.98 -6.16 1.95
N ALA A 39 3.03 -6.85 2.57
CA ALA A 39 3.22 -7.55 3.84
C ALA A 39 4.23 -8.69 3.70
N ILE A 40 4.20 -9.41 2.57
CA ILE A 40 5.12 -10.52 2.25
C ILE A 40 6.12 -10.15 1.15
N MET A 41 7.24 -10.87 1.09
CA MET A 41 8.35 -10.53 0.20
C MET A 41 7.98 -10.60 -1.27
N GLU A 42 7.38 -11.71 -1.69
CA GLU A 42 6.94 -11.88 -3.08
C GLU A 42 6.02 -13.10 -3.17
N ALA A 43 4.85 -12.91 -3.77
CA ALA A 43 3.93 -13.96 -4.15
C ALA A 43 3.97 -14.25 -5.64
N HIS A 44 4.21 -13.25 -6.49
CA HIS A 44 4.16 -13.39 -7.94
C HIS A 44 5.18 -14.42 -8.45
N GLY A 45 4.70 -15.39 -9.24
CA GLY A 45 5.50 -16.47 -9.81
C GLY A 45 6.09 -17.47 -8.79
N ARG A 46 5.82 -17.32 -7.49
CA ARG A 46 6.41 -18.18 -6.44
C ARG A 46 5.63 -19.47 -6.25
N ASN A 47 6.33 -20.47 -5.70
CA ASN A 47 5.69 -21.70 -5.24
C ASN A 47 4.72 -21.39 -4.09
N ARG A 48 3.48 -21.91 -4.16
CA ARG A 48 2.41 -21.66 -3.17
C ARG A 48 2.82 -22.00 -1.74
N GLY A 49 3.58 -23.07 -1.52
CA GLY A 49 4.08 -23.43 -0.19
C GLY A 49 5.08 -22.42 0.36
N SER A 50 5.85 -21.75 -0.50
CA SER A 50 6.72 -20.63 -0.11
C SER A 50 5.91 -19.40 0.29
N VAL A 51 4.88 -19.07 -0.47
CA VAL A 51 3.98 -17.94 -0.18
C VAL A 51 3.21 -18.16 1.13
N ALA A 52 2.67 -19.36 1.33
CA ALA A 52 2.01 -19.73 2.58
C ALA A 52 2.93 -19.60 3.80
N ARG A 53 4.22 -19.93 3.68
CA ARG A 53 5.20 -19.72 4.77
C ARG A 53 5.47 -18.25 5.07
N GLN A 54 5.53 -17.39 4.05
CA GLN A 54 5.69 -15.94 4.25
C GLN A 54 4.49 -15.37 5.01
N TRP A 55 3.28 -15.72 4.57
CA TRP A 55 2.04 -15.31 5.22
C TRP A 55 1.93 -15.83 6.65
N SER A 56 2.27 -17.10 6.88
CA SER A 56 2.28 -17.71 8.22
C SER A 56 3.22 -16.94 9.15
N LEU A 57 4.42 -16.61 8.71
CA LEU A 57 5.41 -15.88 9.50
C LEU A 57 4.96 -14.44 9.79
N TYR A 58 4.36 -13.77 8.81
CA TYR A 58 3.80 -12.42 8.98
C TYR A 58 2.71 -12.40 10.06
N ARG A 59 1.77 -13.36 10.00
CA ARG A 59 0.71 -13.50 11.00
C ARG A 59 1.25 -13.88 12.38
N GLU A 60 2.20 -14.80 12.43
CA GLU A 60 2.81 -15.24 13.70
C GLU A 60 3.48 -14.07 14.42
N VAL A 61 4.28 -13.26 13.72
CA VAL A 61 4.91 -12.07 14.32
C VAL A 61 3.86 -11.05 14.75
N LEU A 62 2.84 -10.77 13.95
CA LEU A 62 1.75 -9.88 14.36
C LEU A 62 1.01 -10.40 15.61
N GLN A 63 0.77 -11.70 15.70
CA GLN A 63 0.07 -12.30 16.83
C GLN A 63 0.90 -12.26 18.11
N LEU A 64 2.22 -12.45 18.01
CA LEU A 64 3.11 -12.54 19.17
C LEU A 64 3.62 -11.17 19.64
N ASP A 65 3.90 -10.26 18.71
CA ASP A 65 4.65 -9.03 18.99
C ASP A 65 3.82 -7.74 18.83
N ASN A 66 2.55 -7.82 18.44
CA ASN A 66 1.67 -6.65 18.28
C ASN A 66 0.36 -6.76 19.08
N SER A 67 0.07 -5.70 19.84
CA SER A 67 -1.16 -5.56 20.61
C SER A 67 -2.15 -4.54 20.01
N LEU A 68 -1.74 -3.80 18.98
CA LEU A 68 -2.54 -2.75 18.37
C LEU A 68 -3.45 -3.30 17.27
N PRO A 69 -4.63 -2.69 17.03
CA PRO A 69 -5.42 -3.01 15.84
C PRO A 69 -4.62 -2.70 14.57
N VAL A 70 -4.85 -3.50 13.53
CA VAL A 70 -4.19 -3.36 12.22
C VAL A 70 -5.22 -3.17 11.12
N LEU A 71 -5.10 -2.10 10.34
CA LEU A 71 -5.76 -1.96 9.03
C LEU A 71 -4.76 -2.32 7.93
N SER A 72 -5.23 -2.93 6.84
CA SER A 72 -4.35 -3.40 5.77
C SER A 72 -4.84 -2.96 4.39
N CYS A 73 -3.90 -2.49 3.58
CA CYS A 73 -4.00 -2.41 2.13
C CYS A 73 -3.29 -3.64 1.52
N VAL A 74 -3.75 -4.10 0.36
CA VAL A 74 -3.06 -5.15 -0.41
C VAL A 74 -2.02 -4.49 -1.31
N GLY A 75 -0.77 -4.95 -1.24
CA GLY A 75 0.29 -4.53 -2.16
C GLY A 75 0.46 -5.49 -3.35
N ASN A 76 1.31 -5.12 -4.30
CA ASN A 76 1.50 -5.94 -5.50
C ASN A 76 2.31 -7.22 -5.22
N HIS A 77 3.21 -7.23 -4.23
CA HIS A 77 3.96 -8.42 -3.82
C HIS A 77 3.09 -9.41 -3.04
N ASP A 78 1.96 -8.97 -2.50
CA ASP A 78 1.02 -9.82 -1.77
C ASP A 78 0.22 -10.76 -2.69
N ILE A 79 0.05 -10.37 -3.96
CA ILE A 79 -0.86 -11.03 -4.92
C ILE A 79 -0.14 -12.20 -5.61
N TRP A 80 -0.56 -13.42 -5.27
CA TRP A 80 -0.04 -14.62 -5.94
C TRP A 80 -0.61 -14.77 -7.34
N CYS A 81 0.25 -14.91 -8.34
CA CYS A 81 -0.19 -15.30 -9.66
C CYS A 81 0.89 -16.06 -10.40
N ARG A 82 0.49 -17.04 -11.20
CA ARG A 82 1.38 -17.85 -12.04
C ARG A 82 1.36 -17.42 -13.51
N GLU A 83 0.21 -16.96 -13.97
CA GLU A 83 -0.02 -16.50 -15.34
C GLU A 83 -0.72 -15.16 -15.26
N GLU A 84 -0.15 -14.11 -15.85
CA GLU A 84 -0.55 -12.70 -15.71
C GLU A 84 -1.92 -12.37 -16.37
N THR A 85 -2.97 -13.09 -15.97
CA THR A 85 -4.36 -12.91 -16.43
C THR A 85 -5.19 -12.21 -15.37
N ALA A 86 -6.24 -11.51 -15.79
CA ALA A 86 -7.16 -10.84 -14.86
C ALA A 86 -7.82 -11.81 -13.86
N ALA A 87 -8.17 -13.02 -14.29
CA ALA A 87 -8.75 -14.04 -13.42
C ALA A 87 -7.76 -14.52 -12.34
N ALA A 88 -6.52 -14.80 -12.73
CA ALA A 88 -5.50 -15.26 -11.79
C ALA A 88 -5.05 -14.14 -10.83
N LEU A 89 -5.04 -12.87 -11.28
CA LEU A 89 -4.83 -11.71 -10.40
C LEU A 89 -5.96 -11.58 -9.36
N ALA A 90 -7.22 -11.76 -9.77
CA ALA A 90 -8.35 -11.75 -8.85
C ALA A 90 -8.29 -12.87 -7.80
N ASP A 91 -7.96 -14.10 -8.21
CA ASP A 91 -7.77 -15.24 -7.30
C ASP A 91 -6.60 -15.00 -6.32
N GLY A 92 -5.49 -14.46 -6.83
CA GLY A 92 -4.32 -14.07 -6.03
C GLY A 92 -4.64 -13.02 -4.99
N ARG A 93 -5.37 -11.98 -5.40
CA ARG A 93 -5.84 -10.92 -4.50
C ARG A 93 -6.76 -11.47 -3.44
N LYS A 94 -7.69 -12.36 -3.81
CA LYS A 94 -8.57 -13.01 -2.84
C LYS A 94 -7.75 -13.76 -1.78
N TRP A 95 -6.72 -14.50 -2.19
CA TRP A 95 -5.84 -15.17 -1.23
C TRP A 95 -5.15 -14.17 -0.30
N ALA A 96 -4.56 -13.10 -0.82
CA ALA A 96 -3.96 -12.05 0.02
C ALA A 96 -4.96 -11.44 1.00
N MET A 97 -6.19 -11.16 0.54
CA MET A 97 -7.27 -10.65 1.39
C MET A 97 -7.67 -11.64 2.49
N ASP A 98 -7.77 -12.93 2.19
CA ASP A 98 -8.06 -13.96 3.18
C ASP A 98 -6.97 -13.97 4.28
N GLU A 99 -5.69 -13.83 3.91
CA GLU A 99 -4.55 -13.81 4.85
C GLU A 99 -4.48 -12.52 5.69
N LEU A 100 -4.98 -11.40 5.14
CA LEU A 100 -5.07 -10.09 5.79
C LEU A 100 -6.42 -9.87 6.51
N ALA A 101 -7.32 -10.87 6.50
CA ALA A 101 -8.67 -10.80 7.06
C ALA A 101 -9.54 -9.66 6.48
N LEU A 102 -9.40 -9.38 5.18
CA LEU A 102 -10.15 -8.35 4.47
C LEU A 102 -11.38 -8.94 3.78
N THR A 103 -12.53 -8.29 3.94
CA THR A 103 -13.78 -8.68 3.25
C THR A 103 -13.95 -8.02 1.89
N ARG A 104 -13.28 -6.88 1.69
CA ARG A 104 -13.27 -6.10 0.44
C ARG A 104 -11.85 -5.56 0.18
N PRO A 105 -11.45 -5.42 -1.10
CA PRO A 105 -10.11 -4.94 -1.44
C PRO A 105 -9.93 -3.44 -1.15
N TYR A 106 -11.03 -2.68 -1.14
CA TYR A 106 -11.10 -1.28 -0.73
C TYR A 106 -12.26 -1.08 0.23
N TYR A 107 -12.10 -0.19 1.20
CA TYR A 107 -13.06 0.05 2.26
C TYR A 107 -12.80 1.40 2.96
N SER A 108 -13.75 1.86 3.78
CA SER A 108 -13.59 3.05 4.61
C SER A 108 -14.12 2.79 6.02
N LEU A 109 -13.65 3.58 6.99
CA LEU A 109 -14.17 3.58 8.37
C LEU A 109 -13.86 4.90 9.08
N ASP A 110 -14.66 5.21 10.09
CA ASP A 110 -14.42 6.35 10.96
C ASP A 110 -13.65 5.90 12.22
N ARG A 111 -12.61 6.64 12.58
CA ARG A 111 -11.85 6.42 13.82
C ARG A 111 -11.27 7.72 14.36
N ASN A 112 -11.47 7.97 15.65
CA ASN A 112 -10.92 9.14 16.37
C ASN A 112 -11.19 10.49 15.66
N GLY A 113 -12.37 10.64 15.05
CA GLY A 113 -12.76 11.86 14.33
C GLY A 113 -12.18 12.00 12.92
N TRP A 114 -11.45 11.00 12.43
CA TRP A 114 -11.00 10.90 11.04
C TRP A 114 -11.83 9.90 10.26
N HIS A 115 -11.99 10.18 8.97
CA HIS A 115 -12.49 9.20 8.00
C HIS A 115 -11.30 8.59 7.27
N LEU A 116 -11.13 7.28 7.40
CA LEU A 116 -10.01 6.53 6.81
C LEU A 116 -10.51 5.79 5.58
N ILE A 117 -9.77 5.86 4.48
CA ILE A 117 -10.10 5.21 3.20
C ILE A 117 -8.90 4.36 2.77
N MET A 118 -9.14 3.09 2.45
CA MET A 118 -8.14 2.14 1.97
C MET A 118 -8.51 1.78 0.55
N LEU A 119 -7.59 2.00 -0.38
CA LEU A 119 -7.75 1.75 -1.80
C LEU A 119 -6.96 0.52 -2.24
N ASP A 120 -7.44 -0.12 -3.29
CA ASP A 120 -6.75 -1.18 -4.01
C ASP A 120 -6.20 -0.62 -5.33
N SER A 121 -4.89 -0.39 -5.35
CA SER A 121 -4.20 0.23 -6.47
C SER A 121 -3.84 -0.72 -7.60
N VAL A 122 -3.79 -2.04 -7.37
CA VAL A 122 -3.19 -2.98 -8.32
C VAL A 122 -4.25 -3.48 -9.28
N GLN A 123 -4.21 -3.17 -10.58
CA GLN A 123 -5.23 -3.63 -11.53
C GLN A 123 -4.61 -4.28 -12.76
N ALA A 124 -5.21 -5.35 -13.27
CA ALA A 124 -4.71 -6.06 -14.45
C ALA A 124 -4.65 -5.13 -15.68
N ASN A 125 -3.60 -5.22 -16.50
CA ASN A 125 -3.60 -4.49 -17.77
C ASN A 125 -4.50 -5.17 -18.80
N ALA A 126 -5.15 -4.36 -19.63
CA ALA A 126 -5.93 -4.85 -20.76
C ALA A 126 -5.07 -5.56 -21.83
N ASP A 127 -3.78 -5.26 -21.90
CA ASP A 127 -2.82 -5.85 -22.85
C ASP A 127 -2.26 -7.21 -22.40
N GLY A 128 -2.68 -7.71 -21.23
CA GLY A 128 -2.23 -8.98 -20.67
C GLY A 128 -0.87 -8.94 -19.97
N SER A 129 -0.27 -7.75 -19.83
CA SER A 129 0.89 -7.58 -18.94
C SER A 129 0.44 -7.42 -17.48
N TRP A 130 1.29 -7.84 -16.54
CA TRP A 130 1.01 -7.95 -15.10
C TRP A 130 -0.07 -7.03 -14.49
N TYR A 131 0.25 -5.75 -14.27
CA TYR A 131 -0.70 -4.76 -13.75
C TYR A 131 -0.30 -3.33 -14.11
N THR A 132 -1.20 -2.39 -13.86
CA THR A 132 -0.95 -0.95 -13.73
C THR A 132 -1.67 -0.42 -12.50
N ALA A 133 -1.12 0.63 -11.91
CA ALA A 133 -1.69 1.29 -10.77
C ALA A 133 -2.83 2.22 -11.21
N HIS A 134 -4.06 1.90 -10.84
CA HIS A 134 -5.22 2.80 -11.00
C HIS A 134 -6.41 2.30 -10.17
N LEU A 135 -7.46 3.10 -10.07
CA LEU A 135 -8.76 2.60 -9.63
C LEU A 135 -9.58 2.15 -10.84
N ASP A 136 -10.17 0.96 -10.78
CA ASP A 136 -11.24 0.61 -11.71
C ASP A 136 -12.45 1.55 -11.52
N GLU A 137 -13.39 1.52 -12.47
CA GLU A 137 -14.50 2.48 -12.44
C GLU A 137 -15.41 2.27 -11.22
N ALA A 138 -15.65 1.01 -10.81
CA ALA A 138 -16.48 0.69 -9.66
C ALA A 138 -15.88 1.24 -8.35
N GLN A 139 -14.56 1.12 -8.17
CA GLN A 139 -13.85 1.66 -7.02
C GLN A 139 -13.78 3.18 -7.06
N TYR A 140 -13.56 3.80 -8.24
CA TYR A 140 -13.57 5.25 -8.36
C TYR A 140 -14.93 5.85 -8.03
N GLU A 141 -16.01 5.28 -8.57
CA GLU A 141 -17.39 5.73 -8.28
C GLU A 141 -17.72 5.57 -6.80
N TRP A 142 -17.32 4.45 -6.20
CA TRP A 142 -17.44 4.24 -4.75
C TRP A 142 -16.70 5.32 -3.96
N LEU A 143 -15.43 5.60 -4.29
CA LEU A 143 -14.62 6.62 -3.62
C LEU A 143 -15.26 8.01 -3.73
N ALA A 144 -15.75 8.38 -4.91
CA ALA A 144 -16.42 9.67 -5.12
C ALA A 144 -17.71 9.78 -4.30
N ALA A 145 -18.48 8.69 -4.18
CA ALA A 145 -19.69 8.65 -3.36
C ALA A 145 -19.37 8.74 -1.86
N ASP A 146 -18.34 8.02 -1.41
CA ASP A 146 -17.87 7.96 -0.02
C ASP A 146 -17.34 9.34 0.46
N LEU A 147 -16.51 10.00 -0.36
CA LEU A 147 -16.04 11.37 -0.11
C LEU A 147 -17.17 12.40 -0.12
N LYS A 148 -18.20 12.22 -0.95
CA LYS A 148 -19.38 13.08 -0.97
C LYS A 148 -20.26 12.90 0.26
N ALA A 149 -20.33 11.68 0.79
CA ALA A 149 -21.09 11.39 2.01
C ALA A 149 -20.35 11.86 3.28
N THR A 150 -19.03 12.00 3.23
CA THR A 150 -18.21 12.45 4.35
C THR A 150 -18.43 13.94 4.64
N PRO A 151 -18.79 14.34 5.88
CA PRO A 151 -18.94 15.76 6.23
C PRO A 151 -17.66 16.57 6.01
N ALA A 152 -17.78 17.78 5.47
CA ALA A 152 -16.64 18.62 5.08
C ALA A 152 -15.71 19.03 6.25
N ASN A 153 -16.17 18.91 7.50
CA ASN A 153 -15.36 19.17 8.70
C ASN A 153 -14.64 17.91 9.23
N VAL A 154 -14.93 16.72 8.70
CA VAL A 154 -14.26 15.47 9.06
C VAL A 154 -13.04 15.31 8.16
N PRO A 155 -11.81 15.31 8.71
CA PRO A 155 -10.60 15.12 7.92
C PRO A 155 -10.50 13.68 7.40
N VAL A 156 -10.07 13.54 6.15
CA VAL A 156 -9.94 12.26 5.45
C VAL A 156 -8.46 11.90 5.28
N LEU A 157 -8.14 10.64 5.62
CA LEU A 157 -6.86 9.99 5.35
C LEU A 157 -7.08 8.89 4.32
N VAL A 158 -6.41 8.98 3.17
CA VAL A 158 -6.42 7.95 2.14
C VAL A 158 -5.16 7.10 2.28
N VAL A 159 -5.29 5.79 2.11
CA VAL A 159 -4.19 4.83 2.10
C VAL A 159 -4.29 4.04 0.81
N THR A 160 -3.19 3.98 0.08
CA THR A 160 -3.03 3.17 -1.12
C THR A 160 -1.62 2.60 -1.13
N HIS A 161 -1.41 1.38 -1.61
CA HIS A 161 -0.06 0.83 -1.62
C HIS A 161 0.86 1.59 -2.59
N ILE A 162 0.44 1.70 -3.86
CA ILE A 162 1.17 2.43 -4.88
C ILE A 162 0.82 3.93 -4.78
N PRO A 163 1.80 4.86 -4.79
CA PRO A 163 1.53 6.28 -4.59
C PRO A 163 0.60 6.87 -5.64
N ILE A 164 -0.33 7.74 -5.20
CA ILE A 164 -1.08 8.63 -6.11
C ILE A 164 -0.15 9.68 -6.70
N LEU A 165 0.70 10.27 -5.84
CA LEU A 165 1.68 11.26 -6.22
C LEU A 165 2.91 11.09 -5.33
N ALA A 166 4.09 10.98 -5.93
CA ALA A 166 5.36 10.95 -5.23
C ALA A 166 6.45 11.51 -6.16
N ALA A 167 7.40 12.27 -5.61
CA ALA A 167 8.56 12.78 -6.33
C ALA A 167 9.67 11.72 -6.41
N CYS A 168 9.76 10.82 -5.42
CA CYS A 168 10.77 9.78 -5.36
C CYS A 168 10.75 8.82 -6.57
N VAL A 169 9.61 8.69 -7.26
CA VAL A 169 9.45 7.87 -8.48
C VAL A 169 10.40 8.26 -9.61
N PHE A 170 10.85 9.52 -9.64
CA PHE A 170 11.82 10.01 -10.63
C PHE A 170 13.26 9.57 -10.33
N PHE A 171 13.52 9.05 -9.13
CA PHE A 171 14.85 8.68 -8.64
C PHE A 171 15.04 7.18 -8.45
N ASP A 172 13.97 6.39 -8.55
CA ASP A 172 14.08 4.94 -8.54
C ASP A 172 14.45 4.41 -9.95
N GLY A 173 15.74 4.30 -10.24
CA GLY A 173 16.27 3.85 -11.54
C GLY A 173 16.46 4.97 -12.58
N LYS A 174 16.84 4.60 -13.82
CA LYS A 174 17.07 5.59 -14.89
C LYS A 174 15.74 6.06 -15.48
N ARG A 175 15.23 7.21 -15.00
CA ARG A 175 13.92 7.75 -15.41
C ARG A 175 13.95 8.86 -16.44
N TYR A 176 15.13 9.41 -16.76
CA TYR A 176 15.30 10.41 -17.81
C TYR A 176 16.06 9.85 -19.00
N GLU A 177 15.43 9.86 -20.17
CA GLU A 177 16.03 9.42 -21.43
C GLU A 177 15.37 10.14 -22.61
N GLY A 178 16.16 10.47 -23.63
CA GLY A 178 15.62 11.08 -24.86
C GLY A 178 14.89 12.41 -24.64
N GLN A 179 15.33 13.21 -23.66
CA GLN A 179 14.70 14.46 -23.22
C GLN A 179 13.35 14.31 -22.49
N THR A 180 12.96 13.09 -22.12
CA THR A 180 11.67 12.79 -21.50
C THR A 180 11.87 12.13 -20.13
N TRP A 181 11.06 12.55 -19.15
CA TRP A 181 10.87 11.80 -17.91
C TRP A 181 9.84 10.71 -18.12
N ASN A 182 10.15 9.48 -17.69
CA ASN A 182 9.28 8.32 -17.83
C ASN A 182 9.00 7.71 -16.46
N VAL A 183 7.72 7.61 -16.10
CA VAL A 183 7.26 6.94 -14.88
C VAL A 183 6.39 5.74 -15.29
N PRO A 184 6.76 4.50 -14.95
CA PRO A 184 5.93 3.33 -15.27
C PRO A 184 4.58 3.42 -14.57
N GLY A 185 3.51 2.98 -15.24
CA GLY A 185 2.17 2.90 -14.63
C GLY A 185 2.09 1.95 -13.43
N ARG A 186 3.08 1.08 -13.21
CA ARG A 186 3.19 0.24 -12.01
C ARG A 186 3.73 0.99 -10.79
N TRP A 187 4.43 2.12 -10.98
CA TRP A 187 5.16 2.85 -9.93
C TRP A 187 4.33 3.96 -9.29
N MET A 188 3.39 4.53 -10.04
CA MET A 188 2.52 5.61 -9.59
C MET A 188 1.19 5.46 -10.31
N HIS A 189 0.10 5.83 -9.64
CA HIS A 189 -1.24 5.79 -10.22
C HIS A 189 -1.28 6.47 -11.60
N ALA A 190 -1.65 5.71 -12.63
CA ALA A 190 -1.87 6.22 -13.98
C ALA A 190 -3.05 7.20 -14.04
N ASP A 191 -3.99 7.09 -13.10
CA ASP A 191 -5.15 7.97 -12.91
C ASP A 191 -4.90 9.07 -11.86
N ALA A 192 -3.65 9.34 -11.48
CA ALA A 192 -3.29 10.34 -10.47
C ALA A 192 -3.97 11.70 -10.70
N ARG A 193 -4.01 12.17 -11.95
CA ARG A 193 -4.68 13.43 -12.29
C ARG A 193 -6.16 13.41 -11.92
N ARG A 194 -6.87 12.32 -12.23
CA ARG A 194 -8.29 12.13 -11.95
C ARG A 194 -8.56 12.12 -10.45
N LEU A 195 -7.71 11.45 -9.68
CA LEU A 195 -7.81 11.38 -8.21
C LEU A 195 -7.52 12.73 -7.55
N VAL A 196 -6.49 13.43 -8.02
CA VAL A 196 -6.15 14.78 -7.53
C VAL A 196 -7.28 15.77 -7.82
N ASP A 197 -7.92 15.69 -9.00
CA ASP A 197 -9.08 16.52 -9.35
C ASP A 197 -10.33 16.18 -8.53
N LEU A 198 -10.48 14.92 -8.10
CA LEU A 198 -11.50 14.53 -7.15
C LEU A 198 -11.21 15.15 -5.77
N PHE A 199 -10.00 15.01 -5.24
CA PHE A 199 -9.63 15.53 -3.93
C PHE A 199 -9.68 17.07 -3.87
N ASP A 200 -9.43 17.76 -4.98
CA ASP A 200 -9.59 19.21 -5.09
C ASP A 200 -11.03 19.69 -4.77
N LYS A 201 -12.03 18.85 -5.08
CA LYS A 201 -13.45 19.07 -4.76
C LYS A 201 -13.82 18.68 -3.33
N HIS A 202 -12.99 17.86 -2.68
CA HIS A 202 -13.17 17.35 -1.32
C HIS A 202 -11.98 17.78 -0.43
N ARG A 203 -11.92 19.08 -0.11
CA ARG A 203 -10.80 19.73 0.61
C ARG A 203 -10.53 19.19 2.02
N ASN A 204 -11.40 18.32 2.53
CA ASN A 204 -11.21 17.61 3.78
C ASN A 204 -10.30 16.38 3.63
N VAL A 205 -9.95 15.94 2.43
CA VAL A 205 -8.80 15.06 2.19
C VAL A 205 -7.53 15.79 2.60
N LYS A 206 -6.84 15.28 3.62
CA LYS A 206 -5.65 15.93 4.20
C LYS A 206 -4.36 15.21 3.88
N ALA A 207 -4.42 13.88 3.81
CA ALA A 207 -3.24 13.09 3.57
C ALA A 207 -3.53 11.82 2.77
N CYS A 208 -2.56 11.44 1.95
CA CYS A 208 -2.51 10.15 1.26
C CYS A 208 -1.22 9.43 1.69
N LEU A 209 -1.34 8.23 2.25
CA LEU A 209 -0.21 7.39 2.65
C LEU A 209 0.02 6.28 1.63
N SER A 210 1.28 6.06 1.29
CA SER A 210 1.71 5.01 0.36
C SER A 210 3.08 4.44 0.71
N GLY A 211 3.43 3.34 0.05
CA GLY A 211 4.74 2.67 0.14
C GLY A 211 5.29 2.42 -1.26
N HIS A 212 5.58 1.15 -1.57
CA HIS A 212 5.91 0.63 -2.90
C HIS A 212 7.30 1.03 -3.44
N ILE A 213 7.65 2.32 -3.40
CA ILE A 213 8.92 2.82 -3.95
C ILE A 213 10.10 2.63 -2.98
N HIS A 214 9.80 2.38 -1.70
CA HIS A 214 10.76 2.21 -0.59
C HIS A 214 11.59 3.45 -0.26
N LEU A 215 11.38 4.55 -0.99
CA LEU A 215 12.02 5.85 -0.76
C LEU A 215 11.05 6.75 0.02
N THR A 216 11.58 7.50 0.99
CA THR A 216 10.76 8.40 1.79
C THR A 216 10.66 9.76 1.14
N ASP A 217 9.44 10.21 0.85
CA ASP A 217 9.19 11.59 0.44
C ASP A 217 7.84 12.13 0.95
N ARG A 218 7.69 13.44 0.79
CA ARG A 218 6.43 14.14 1.02
C ARG A 218 6.23 15.16 -0.10
N VAL A 219 5.07 15.11 -0.74
CA VAL A 219 4.64 16.10 -1.73
C VAL A 219 3.38 16.78 -1.21
N ASP A 220 3.40 18.11 -1.08
CA ASP A 220 2.19 18.89 -0.78
C ASP A 220 1.64 19.48 -2.09
N TYR A 221 0.43 19.09 -2.49
CA TYR A 221 -0.20 19.54 -3.73
C TYR A 221 -1.72 19.71 -3.55
N ASN A 222 -2.28 20.83 -4.03
CA ASN A 222 -3.71 21.17 -3.93
C ASN A 222 -4.34 21.00 -2.53
N GLY A 223 -3.55 21.25 -1.47
CA GLY A 223 -4.00 21.16 -0.08
C GLY A 223 -4.03 19.74 0.51
N VAL A 224 -3.46 18.76 -0.20
CA VAL A 224 -3.27 17.38 0.26
C VAL A 224 -1.77 17.09 0.42
N SER A 225 -1.40 16.41 1.50
CA SER A 225 -0.03 15.89 1.69
C SER A 225 0.04 14.43 1.25
N TYR A 226 0.84 14.13 0.23
CA TYR A 226 1.10 12.78 -0.25
C TYR A 226 2.42 12.28 0.34
N TYR A 227 2.39 11.12 0.98
CA TYR A 227 3.55 10.51 1.63
C TYR A 227 3.87 9.17 0.96
N CYS A 228 5.04 9.06 0.32
CA CYS A 228 5.65 7.76 0.04
C CYS A 228 6.57 7.42 1.21
N ASN A 229 6.33 6.29 1.87
CA ASN A 229 7.04 5.93 3.09
C ASN A 229 8.14 4.90 2.78
N GLY A 230 9.23 4.96 3.55
CA GLY A 230 10.28 3.95 3.51
C GLY A 230 9.77 2.56 3.91
N ALA A 231 10.46 1.54 3.41
CA ALA A 231 10.12 0.15 3.69
C ALA A 231 10.59 -0.29 5.08
N VAL A 232 9.73 -1.01 5.81
CA VAL A 232 10.11 -1.63 7.09
C VAL A 232 11.28 -2.62 6.90
N SER A 233 11.31 -3.31 5.77
CA SER A 233 12.41 -4.21 5.41
C SER A 233 13.73 -3.51 5.06
N GLY A 234 13.72 -2.18 4.88
CA GLY A 234 14.87 -1.45 4.32
C GLY A 234 15.27 -2.03 2.96
N ALA A 235 16.55 -2.39 2.79
CA ALA A 235 17.02 -3.12 1.61
C ALA A 235 16.66 -4.61 1.71
N TRP A 236 15.38 -4.95 1.72
CA TRP A 236 14.86 -6.34 1.68
C TRP A 236 15.40 -7.24 2.79
N TRP A 237 15.52 -6.69 4.00
CA TRP A 237 16.07 -7.29 5.20
C TRP A 237 17.60 -7.38 5.31
N PHE A 238 18.35 -6.65 4.49
CA PHE A 238 19.79 -6.43 4.72
C PHE A 238 20.23 -4.95 4.77
N GLY A 239 19.26 -4.05 5.01
CA GLY A 239 19.44 -2.82 5.80
C GLY A 239 19.93 -1.56 5.09
N ALA A 240 19.54 -0.40 5.65
CA ALA A 240 19.69 0.97 5.11
C ALA A 240 19.52 1.08 3.59
N TYR A 241 18.29 1.34 3.17
CA TYR A 241 17.95 1.72 1.81
C TYR A 241 17.82 3.25 1.77
N GLN A 242 18.32 3.83 0.68
CA GLN A 242 18.54 5.27 0.42
C GLN A 242 17.72 6.25 1.28
#